data_AF-A0A924WD24-F1
#
_entry.id   AF-A0A924WD24-F1
#
_cell.length_a   1.000
_cell.length_b   1.000
_cell.length_c   1.000
_cell.angle_alpha   90.00
_cell.angle_beta   90.00
_cell.angle_gamma   90.00
#
_symmetry.space_group_name_H-M   'P 1'
#
loop_
_entity.id
_entity.type
_entity.pdbx_description
1 polymer ?
#
loop_
_entity_poly.entity_id
_entity_poly.type
_entity_poly.pdbx_seq_one_letter_code
_entity_poly.pdbx_strand_id
1 'polypeptide(L)'
;MSPVTALCVAGLLAALLVRASVSHNEFAMTEAFTAFAVGIIMALGISLIPFWIARRSNKVLNTSMCVLTCMGIVSAGMRAWEDTNIVENKSTVANVDRQMDVLKDKAKRQLETGGVADVTTEDLAKAAVSMRKASMKLDGDEAAAMRSSSRLMSEFAQRNQEFKAVIDRFTELGGLDPGTIKSQEDIQQRLGLAQQFLALNESFAQHVKNTPRRFRELLMKEGVDERKLARAESEFSNGFKLRLQIKLREVEKRFGESAGDYLAILNEEWGQWKVDLTSGQVVFQDDAAIPRFNRASESLQAAMKAELEIQREILDMQVIAEVAEGAKDE
;
A
#
# COMPACT_ATOMS: atom_id res chain seq x y z
N MET A 1 48.45 -26.74 -22.35
CA MET A 1 47.15 -26.18 -22.75
C MET A 1 47.41 -24.82 -23.37
N SER A 2 46.97 -24.56 -24.61
CA SER A 2 47.23 -23.24 -25.21
C SER A 2 46.41 -22.17 -24.49
N PRO A 3 46.86 -20.90 -24.44
CA PRO A 3 46.09 -19.82 -23.84
C PRO A 3 44.68 -19.71 -24.41
N VAL A 4 44.52 -20.03 -25.70
CA VAL A 4 43.24 -20.08 -26.41
C VAL A 4 42.34 -21.18 -25.84
N THR A 5 42.89 -22.39 -25.62
CA THR A 5 42.12 -23.50 -25.03
C THR A 5 41.67 -23.20 -23.59
N ALA A 6 42.54 -22.55 -22.80
CA ALA A 6 42.20 -22.12 -21.44
C ALA A 6 41.08 -21.06 -21.44
N LEU A 7 41.09 -20.13 -22.42
CA LEU A 7 40.06 -19.11 -22.56
C LEU A 7 38.72 -19.68 -23.03
N CYS A 8 38.74 -20.62 -23.97
CA CYS A 8 37.54 -21.33 -24.41
C CYS A 8 36.91 -22.10 -23.25
N VAL A 9 37.72 -22.78 -22.43
CA VAL A 9 37.23 -23.49 -21.23
C VAL A 9 36.69 -22.52 -20.18
N ALA A 10 37.35 -21.39 -19.94
CA ALA A 10 36.86 -20.36 -19.01
C ALA A 10 35.54 -19.72 -19.48
N GLY A 11 35.40 -19.44 -20.78
CA GLY A 11 34.15 -18.95 -21.37
C GLY A 11 33.02 -19.97 -21.30
N LEU A 12 33.32 -21.26 -21.52
CA LEU A 12 32.36 -22.34 -21.38
C LEU A 12 31.91 -22.52 -19.92
N LEU A 13 32.85 -22.42 -18.97
CA LEU A 13 32.55 -22.46 -17.54
C LEU A 13 31.74 -21.25 -17.08
N ALA A 14 32.05 -20.04 -17.58
CA ALA A 14 31.25 -18.84 -17.32
C ALA A 14 29.83 -18.97 -17.88
N ALA A 15 29.67 -19.49 -19.11
CA ALA A 15 28.36 -19.76 -19.69
C ALA A 15 27.57 -20.84 -18.92
N LEU A 16 28.26 -21.87 -18.41
CA LEU A 16 27.64 -22.90 -17.57
C LEU A 16 27.25 -22.37 -16.18
N LEU A 17 28.02 -21.45 -15.60
CA LEU A 17 27.68 -20.77 -14.34
C LEU A 17 26.49 -19.84 -14.51
N VAL A 18 26.41 -19.08 -15.62
CA VAL A 18 25.24 -18.27 -15.96
C VAL A 18 24.01 -19.17 -16.15
N ARG A 19 24.15 -20.28 -16.87
CA ARG A 19 23.08 -21.28 -17.06
C ARG A 19 22.57 -21.89 -15.76
N ALA A 20 23.44 -22.10 -14.78
CA ALA A 20 23.04 -22.61 -13.46
C ALA A 20 22.30 -21.55 -12.61
N SER A 21 22.52 -20.26 -12.86
CA SER A 21 21.90 -19.16 -12.10
C SER A 21 20.56 -18.66 -12.67
N VAL A 22 20.28 -18.84 -13.96
CA VAL A 22 19.11 -18.26 -14.67
C VAL A 22 18.04 -19.32 -15.03
N SER A 23 18.02 -20.47 -14.36
CA SER A 23 17.36 -21.71 -14.83
C SER A 23 15.81 -21.72 -14.91
N HIS A 24 15.11 -20.59 -14.77
CA HIS A 24 13.64 -20.56 -14.76
C HIS A 24 12.99 -19.57 -15.77
N ASN A 25 13.75 -18.88 -16.62
CA ASN A 25 13.19 -18.02 -17.66
C ASN A 25 13.88 -18.25 -19.03
N GLU A 26 13.18 -18.92 -19.96
CA GLU A 26 13.69 -19.24 -21.30
C GLU A 26 14.02 -17.98 -22.14
N PHE A 27 13.31 -16.87 -21.89
CA PHE A 27 13.54 -15.61 -22.60
C PHE A 27 14.85 -14.95 -22.18
N ALA A 28 15.11 -14.89 -20.86
CA ALA A 28 16.37 -14.36 -20.32
C ALA A 28 17.59 -15.17 -20.80
N MET A 29 17.43 -16.48 -20.99
CA MET A 29 18.48 -17.33 -21.54
C MET A 29 18.80 -16.98 -23.00
N THR A 30 17.77 -16.67 -23.80
CA THR A 30 17.92 -16.32 -25.22
C THR A 30 18.57 -14.95 -25.39
N GLU A 31 18.20 -13.96 -24.58
CA GLU A 31 18.83 -12.64 -24.59
C GLU A 31 20.28 -12.68 -24.12
N ALA A 32 20.58 -13.39 -23.03
CA ALA A 32 21.94 -13.56 -22.53
C ALA A 32 22.84 -14.27 -23.57
N PHE A 33 22.32 -15.31 -24.23
CA PHE A 33 23.05 -16.00 -25.30
C PHE A 33 23.28 -15.11 -26.52
N THR A 34 22.27 -14.33 -26.92
CA THR A 34 22.37 -13.41 -28.06
C THR A 34 23.39 -12.30 -27.77
N ALA A 35 23.35 -11.70 -26.58
CA ALA A 35 24.32 -10.69 -26.15
C ALA A 35 25.75 -11.26 -26.10
N PHE A 36 25.92 -12.49 -25.62
CA PHE A 36 27.20 -13.20 -25.62
C PHE A 36 27.71 -13.45 -27.05
N ALA A 37 26.85 -13.95 -27.94
CA ALA A 37 27.20 -14.23 -29.33
C ALA A 37 27.61 -12.95 -30.07
N VAL A 38 26.83 -11.87 -29.94
CA VAL A 38 27.16 -10.55 -30.51
C VAL A 38 28.47 -10.02 -29.92
N GLY A 39 28.69 -10.18 -28.62
CA GLY A 39 29.93 -9.80 -27.95
C GLY A 39 31.16 -10.54 -28.50
N ILE A 40 31.06 -11.85 -28.73
CA ILE A 40 32.12 -12.63 -29.38
C ILE A 40 32.35 -12.15 -30.81
N ILE A 41 31.30 -11.96 -31.60
CA ILE A 41 31.41 -11.53 -33.00
C ILE A 41 32.09 -10.16 -33.08
N MET A 42 31.69 -9.20 -32.22
CA MET A 42 32.33 -7.89 -32.16
C MET A 42 33.79 -7.97 -31.66
N ALA A 43 34.08 -8.80 -30.66
CA ALA A 43 35.45 -9.00 -30.19
C ALA A 43 36.34 -9.59 -31.30
N LEU A 44 35.82 -10.56 -32.06
CA LEU A 44 36.50 -11.11 -33.23
C LEU A 44 36.69 -10.05 -34.31
N GLY A 45 35.66 -9.28 -34.64
CA GLY A 45 35.72 -8.20 -35.63
C GLY A 45 36.72 -7.10 -35.26
N ILE A 46 36.74 -6.67 -33.99
CA ILE A 46 37.70 -5.69 -33.49
C ILE A 46 39.11 -6.28 -33.45
N SER A 47 39.28 -7.58 -33.14
CA SER A 47 40.59 -8.24 -33.12
C SER A 47 41.25 -8.36 -34.50
N LEU A 48 40.46 -8.30 -35.60
CA LEU A 48 40.99 -8.25 -36.96
C LEU A 48 41.75 -6.95 -37.25
N ILE A 49 41.42 -5.85 -36.56
CA ILE A 49 42.07 -4.54 -36.74
C ILE A 49 43.53 -4.59 -36.22
N PRO A 50 43.81 -5.01 -34.97
CA PRO A 50 45.17 -5.28 -34.50
C PRO A 50 45.87 -6.40 -35.27
N PHE A 51 45.16 -7.44 -35.74
CA PHE A 51 45.80 -8.50 -36.55
C PHE A 51 46.41 -7.93 -37.84
N TRP A 52 45.71 -7.00 -38.48
CA TRP A 52 46.19 -6.31 -39.67
C TRP A 52 47.31 -5.30 -39.35
N ILE A 53 47.23 -4.60 -38.23
CA ILE A 53 48.22 -3.58 -37.82
C ILE A 53 49.49 -4.21 -37.21
N ALA A 54 49.36 -5.31 -36.46
CA ALA A 54 50.39 -5.89 -35.62
C ALA A 54 51.02 -7.16 -36.22
N ARG A 55 51.20 -7.21 -37.55
CA ARG A 55 51.76 -8.31 -38.38
C ARG A 55 53.07 -8.98 -37.86
N ARG A 56 53.64 -8.57 -36.72
CA ARG A 56 54.89 -9.06 -36.13
C ARG A 56 54.84 -9.58 -34.68
N SER A 57 53.72 -9.56 -33.95
CA SER A 57 53.73 -10.08 -32.56
C SER A 57 52.46 -10.82 -32.11
N ASN A 58 52.56 -12.15 -32.04
CA ASN A 58 51.52 -13.04 -31.49
C ASN A 58 51.17 -12.74 -30.03
N LYS A 59 52.06 -12.09 -29.27
CA LYS A 59 51.81 -11.74 -27.86
C LYS A 59 50.75 -10.64 -27.76
N VAL A 60 50.84 -9.62 -28.60
CA VAL A 60 49.91 -8.46 -28.58
C VAL A 60 48.51 -8.91 -28.97
N LEU A 61 48.38 -9.76 -30.00
CA LEU A 61 47.11 -10.30 -30.46
C LEU A 61 46.41 -11.13 -29.36
N ASN A 62 47.15 -12.01 -28.70
CA ASN A 62 46.62 -12.85 -27.63
C ASN A 62 46.17 -12.02 -26.43
N THR A 63 46.97 -11.02 -26.02
CA THR A 63 46.60 -10.13 -24.91
C THR A 63 45.37 -9.30 -25.23
N SER A 64 45.25 -8.74 -26.44
CA SER A 64 44.06 -7.97 -26.84
C SER A 64 42.80 -8.83 -26.90
N MET A 65 42.91 -10.07 -27.40
CA MET A 65 41.80 -11.03 -27.41
C MET A 65 41.33 -11.35 -25.99
N CYS A 66 42.24 -11.67 -25.08
CA CYS A 66 41.89 -11.93 -23.68
C CYS A 66 41.13 -10.76 -23.04
N VAL A 67 41.63 -9.53 -23.23
CA VAL A 67 41.04 -8.32 -22.64
C VAL A 67 39.64 -8.06 -23.19
N LEU A 68 39.43 -8.20 -24.50
CA LEU A 68 38.11 -8.03 -25.12
C LEU A 68 37.11 -9.11 -24.67
N THR A 69 37.54 -10.38 -24.59
CA THR A 69 36.68 -11.46 -24.10
C THR A 69 36.32 -11.28 -22.62
N CYS A 70 37.26 -10.87 -21.78
CA CYS A 70 36.99 -10.58 -20.36
C CYS A 70 35.99 -9.41 -20.21
N MET A 71 36.15 -8.33 -20.98
CA MET A 71 35.17 -7.22 -20.96
C MET A 71 33.77 -7.68 -21.42
N GLY A 72 33.70 -8.51 -22.46
CA GLY A 72 32.44 -9.10 -22.93
C GLY A 72 31.73 -9.92 -21.83
N ILE A 73 32.46 -10.82 -21.16
CA ILE A 73 31.92 -11.65 -20.08
C ILE A 73 31.46 -10.80 -18.89
N VAL A 74 32.24 -9.81 -18.47
CA VAL A 74 31.86 -8.91 -17.36
C VAL A 74 30.60 -8.12 -17.72
N SER A 75 30.52 -7.58 -18.94
CA SER A 75 29.35 -6.81 -19.37
C SER A 75 28.07 -7.65 -19.46
N ALA A 76 28.16 -8.89 -19.96
CA ALA A 76 27.03 -9.82 -20.01
C ALA A 76 26.60 -10.27 -18.60
N GLY A 77 27.56 -10.53 -17.71
CA GLY A 77 27.30 -10.86 -16.31
C GLY A 77 26.62 -9.73 -15.56
N MET A 78 27.04 -8.47 -15.79
CA MET A 78 26.42 -7.29 -15.20
C MET A 78 24.96 -7.10 -15.66
N ARG A 79 24.68 -7.29 -16.96
CA ARG A 79 23.31 -7.21 -17.49
C ARG A 79 22.42 -8.33 -16.97
N ALA A 80 22.89 -9.58 -16.99
CA ALA A 80 22.12 -10.70 -16.44
C ALA A 80 21.81 -10.51 -14.96
N TRP A 81 22.75 -9.95 -14.19
CA TRP A 81 22.54 -9.59 -12.79
C TRP A 81 21.50 -8.48 -12.62
N GLU A 82 21.56 -7.42 -13.44
CA GLU A 82 20.58 -6.33 -13.46
C GLU A 82 19.17 -6.85 -13.81
N ASP A 83 19.04 -7.69 -14.84
CA ASP A 83 17.77 -8.31 -15.24
C ASP A 83 17.20 -9.23 -14.14
N THR A 84 18.05 -10.02 -13.48
CA THR A 84 17.61 -10.87 -12.36
C THR A 84 17.11 -10.04 -11.18
N ASN A 85 17.78 -8.92 -10.86
CA ASN A 85 17.34 -8.02 -9.80
C ASN A 85 16.02 -7.33 -10.17
N ILE A 86 15.83 -6.92 -11.43
CA ILE A 86 14.57 -6.35 -11.90
C ILE A 86 13.42 -7.35 -11.75
N VAL A 87 13.63 -8.62 -12.15
CA VAL A 87 12.62 -9.67 -12.00
C VAL A 87 12.31 -9.97 -10.54
N GLU A 88 13.34 -10.07 -9.67
CA GLU A 88 13.14 -10.31 -8.24
C GLU A 88 12.41 -9.13 -7.57
N ASN A 89 12.79 -7.89 -7.89
CA ASN A 89 12.15 -6.67 -7.39
C ASN A 89 10.67 -6.63 -7.83
N LYS A 90 10.38 -6.88 -9.11
CA LYS A 90 9.00 -6.98 -9.62
C LYS A 90 8.19 -8.04 -8.88
N SER A 91 8.76 -9.22 -8.64
CA SER A 91 8.07 -10.29 -7.90
C SER A 91 7.81 -9.91 -6.44
N THR A 92 8.72 -9.14 -5.84
CA THR A 92 8.62 -8.68 -4.45
C THR A 92 7.54 -7.61 -4.31
N VAL A 93 7.47 -6.64 -5.22
CA VAL A 93 6.41 -5.63 -5.28
C VAL A 93 5.06 -6.29 -5.57
N ALA A 94 4.98 -7.19 -6.55
CA ALA A 94 3.74 -7.92 -6.87
C ALA A 94 3.19 -8.72 -5.68
N ASN A 95 4.04 -9.21 -4.77
CA ASN A 95 3.58 -9.89 -3.56
C ASN A 95 2.97 -8.91 -2.54
N VAL A 96 3.47 -7.67 -2.46
CA VAL A 96 2.85 -6.61 -1.65
C VAL A 96 1.50 -6.23 -2.26
N ASP A 97 1.44 -6.03 -3.58
CA ASP A 97 0.22 -5.67 -4.28
C ASP A 97 -0.87 -6.72 -4.09
N ARG A 98 -0.56 -8.01 -4.28
CA ARG A 98 -1.50 -9.11 -4.00
C ARG A 98 -2.05 -9.09 -2.57
N GLN A 99 -1.25 -8.71 -1.58
CA GLN A 99 -1.74 -8.61 -0.22
C GLN A 99 -2.67 -7.42 -0.03
N MET A 100 -2.36 -6.28 -0.66
CA MET A 100 -3.26 -5.13 -0.67
C MET A 100 -4.57 -5.46 -1.39
N ASP A 101 -4.54 -6.24 -2.47
CA ASP A 101 -5.72 -6.74 -3.17
C ASP A 101 -6.57 -7.66 -2.30
N VAL A 102 -5.95 -8.55 -1.52
CA VAL A 102 -6.69 -9.39 -0.55
C VAL A 102 -7.41 -8.52 0.49
N LEU A 103 -6.78 -7.46 0.98
CA LEU A 103 -7.42 -6.53 1.92
C LEU A 103 -8.57 -5.77 1.27
N LYS A 104 -8.38 -5.33 0.03
CA LYS A 104 -9.39 -4.65 -0.77
C LYS A 104 -10.59 -5.56 -1.05
N ASP A 105 -10.35 -6.80 -1.47
CA ASP A 105 -11.41 -7.78 -1.73
C ASP A 105 -12.19 -8.11 -0.47
N LYS A 106 -11.51 -8.24 0.67
CA LYS A 106 -12.15 -8.42 1.97
C LYS A 106 -13.05 -7.22 2.31
N ALA A 107 -12.54 -6.00 2.18
CA ALA A 107 -13.29 -4.77 2.41
C ALA A 107 -14.51 -4.65 1.47
N LYS A 108 -14.32 -4.96 0.18
CA LYS A 108 -15.38 -4.94 -0.83
C LYS A 108 -16.50 -5.92 -0.50
N ARG A 109 -16.15 -7.18 -0.15
CA ARG A 109 -17.15 -8.18 0.26
C ARG A 109 -17.95 -7.75 1.49
N GLN A 110 -17.30 -7.12 2.48
CA GLN A 110 -18.00 -6.60 3.66
C GLN A 110 -19.01 -5.50 3.30
N LEU A 111 -18.63 -4.57 2.41
CA LEU A 111 -19.54 -3.54 1.91
C LEU A 111 -20.70 -4.09 1.08
N GLU A 112 -20.45 -5.13 0.26
CA GLU A 112 -21.49 -5.80 -0.53
C GLU A 112 -22.50 -6.54 0.35
N THR A 113 -22.07 -7.06 1.49
CA THR A 113 -22.98 -7.67 2.49
C THR A 113 -23.76 -6.65 3.34
N GLY A 114 -23.67 -5.35 3.02
CA GLY A 114 -24.39 -4.29 3.72
C GLY A 114 -23.72 -3.82 5.02
N GLY A 115 -22.49 -4.26 5.28
CA GLY A 115 -21.67 -3.80 6.40
C GLY A 115 -20.82 -2.58 6.06
N VAL A 116 -20.09 -2.10 7.07
CA VAL A 116 -18.95 -1.18 6.92
C VAL A 116 -17.71 -2.01 6.59
N ALA A 117 -16.78 -1.48 5.79
CA ALA A 117 -15.51 -2.15 5.54
C ALA A 117 -14.69 -2.28 6.84
N ASP A 118 -14.64 -3.49 7.42
CA ASP A 118 -13.83 -3.79 8.60
C ASP A 118 -12.48 -4.37 8.15
N VAL A 119 -11.60 -3.46 7.70
CA VAL A 119 -10.18 -3.75 7.57
C VAL A 119 -9.60 -3.75 8.97
N THR A 120 -9.30 -4.94 9.48
CA THR A 120 -8.91 -5.10 10.87
C THR A 120 -7.54 -4.48 11.14
N THR A 121 -7.26 -4.12 12.39
CA THR A 121 -5.92 -3.71 12.82
C THR A 121 -4.86 -4.75 12.45
N GLU A 122 -5.20 -6.04 12.54
CA GLU A 122 -4.29 -7.14 12.20
C GLU A 122 -3.96 -7.16 10.70
N ASP A 123 -4.94 -6.88 9.85
CA ASP A 123 -4.77 -6.78 8.40
C ASP A 123 -3.78 -5.66 8.02
N LEU A 124 -3.95 -4.47 8.59
CA LEU A 124 -3.03 -3.34 8.38
C LEU A 124 -1.62 -3.65 8.91
N ALA A 125 -1.51 -4.30 10.06
CA ALA A 125 -0.23 -4.73 10.62
C ALA A 125 0.47 -5.76 9.72
N LYS A 126 -0.28 -6.73 9.15
CA LYS A 126 0.26 -7.71 8.18
C LYS A 126 0.76 -7.02 6.91
N ALA A 127 0.00 -6.08 6.36
CA ALA A 127 0.43 -5.29 5.20
C ALA A 127 1.71 -4.50 5.50
N ALA A 128 1.78 -3.85 6.67
CA ALA A 128 2.99 -3.14 7.10
C ALA A 128 4.21 -4.07 7.20
N VAL A 129 4.05 -5.26 7.78
CA VAL A 129 5.13 -6.27 7.87
C VAL A 129 5.57 -6.73 6.49
N SER A 130 4.64 -6.90 5.56
CA SER A 130 4.94 -7.31 4.18
C SER A 130 5.74 -6.25 3.42
N MET A 131 5.31 -4.98 3.49
CA MET A 131 6.06 -3.85 2.96
C MET A 131 7.48 -3.81 3.57
N ARG A 132 7.61 -4.01 4.89
CA ARG A 132 8.92 -4.07 5.54
C ARG A 132 9.79 -5.20 4.99
N LYS A 133 9.24 -6.39 4.80
CA LYS A 133 9.97 -7.53 4.22
C LYS A 133 10.39 -7.25 2.78
N ALA A 134 9.49 -6.69 1.97
CA ALA A 134 9.79 -6.28 0.60
C ALA A 134 10.94 -5.27 0.56
N SER A 135 10.94 -4.30 1.46
CA SER A 135 11.99 -3.29 1.56
C SER A 135 13.39 -3.81 1.91
N MET A 136 13.51 -5.05 2.41
CA MET A 136 14.80 -5.70 2.67
C MET A 136 15.41 -6.34 1.41
N LYS A 137 14.60 -6.51 0.36
CA LYS A 137 15.02 -7.09 -0.92
C LYS A 137 15.18 -6.05 -2.03
N LEU A 138 14.55 -4.89 -1.85
CA LEU A 138 14.68 -3.75 -2.75
C LEU A 138 15.90 -2.92 -2.37
N ASP A 139 16.42 -2.18 -3.36
CA ASP A 139 17.52 -1.24 -3.17
C ASP A 139 17.07 0.22 -3.39
N GLY A 140 17.93 1.17 -2.98
CA GLY A 140 17.77 2.59 -3.27
C GLY A 140 16.44 3.20 -2.79
N ASP A 141 15.85 4.04 -3.65
CA ASP A 141 14.66 4.83 -3.32
C ASP A 141 13.41 3.97 -3.14
N GLU A 142 13.29 2.85 -3.86
CA GLU A 142 12.15 1.92 -3.73
C GLU A 142 12.13 1.27 -2.34
N ALA A 143 13.30 0.85 -1.86
CA ALA A 143 13.46 0.30 -0.52
C ALA A 143 13.11 1.35 0.55
N ALA A 144 13.58 2.59 0.37
CA ALA A 144 13.28 3.72 1.24
C ALA A 144 11.77 4.05 1.28
N ALA A 145 11.11 4.07 0.12
CA ALA A 145 9.67 4.27 0.00
C ALA A 145 8.89 3.16 0.72
N MET A 146 9.26 1.91 0.50
CA MET A 146 8.59 0.76 1.10
C MET A 146 8.76 0.71 2.63
N ARG A 147 9.96 1.05 3.17
CA ARG A 147 10.17 1.21 4.62
C ARG A 147 9.33 2.33 5.20
N SER A 148 9.29 3.48 4.52
CA SER A 148 8.54 4.65 4.97
C SER A 148 7.04 4.38 4.98
N SER A 149 6.51 3.74 3.93
CA SER A 149 5.11 3.32 3.83
C SER A 149 4.74 2.28 4.89
N SER A 150 5.60 1.28 5.13
CA SER A 150 5.43 0.30 6.21
C SER A 150 5.30 0.95 7.59
N ARG A 151 6.14 1.96 7.86
CA ARG A 151 6.10 2.70 9.11
C ARG A 151 4.79 3.46 9.27
N LEU A 152 4.37 4.20 8.24
CA LEU A 152 3.09 4.90 8.26
C LEU A 152 1.91 3.94 8.43
N MET A 153 1.89 2.83 7.70
CA MET A 153 0.84 1.81 7.82
C MET A 153 0.75 1.24 9.24
N SER A 154 1.89 1.08 9.91
CA SER A 154 1.93 0.66 11.33
C SER A 154 1.34 1.74 12.26
N GLU A 155 1.64 3.01 12.01
CA GLU A 155 1.07 4.14 12.76
C GLU A 155 -0.46 4.22 12.54
N PHE A 156 -0.94 3.96 11.32
CA PHE A 156 -2.38 3.82 11.01
C PHE A 156 -3.04 2.65 11.75
N ALA A 157 -2.40 1.47 11.75
CA ALA A 157 -2.92 0.29 12.44
C ALA A 157 -3.11 0.55 13.94
N GLN A 158 -2.12 1.16 14.60
CA GLN A 158 -2.21 1.49 16.02
C GLN A 158 -3.39 2.41 16.32
N ARG A 159 -3.60 3.46 15.52
CA ARG A 159 -4.73 4.39 15.70
C ARG A 159 -6.08 3.71 15.45
N ASN A 160 -6.15 2.85 14.44
CA ASN A 160 -7.35 2.08 14.15
C ASN A 160 -7.72 1.13 15.31
N GLN A 161 -6.72 0.60 16.03
CA GLN A 161 -6.94 -0.24 17.20
C GLN A 161 -7.66 0.52 18.33
N GLU A 162 -7.20 1.74 18.63
CA GLU A 162 -7.80 2.60 19.66
C GLU A 162 -9.26 2.94 19.30
N PHE A 163 -9.49 3.26 18.02
CA PHE A 163 -10.83 3.48 17.46
C PHE A 163 -11.74 2.28 17.61
N LYS A 164 -11.28 1.11 17.15
CA LYS A 164 -12.03 -0.14 17.23
C LYS A 164 -12.42 -0.47 18.67
N ALA A 165 -11.53 -0.28 19.64
CA ALA A 165 -11.83 -0.52 21.04
C ALA A 165 -12.95 0.39 21.60
N VAL A 166 -13.14 1.59 21.07
CA VAL A 166 -14.29 2.46 21.42
C VAL A 166 -15.57 1.95 20.77
N ILE A 167 -15.52 1.63 19.48
CA ILE A 167 -16.68 1.12 18.72
C ILE A 167 -17.17 -0.21 19.29
N ASP A 168 -16.26 -1.13 19.62
CA ASP A 168 -16.59 -2.43 20.20
C ASP A 168 -17.31 -2.26 21.54
N ARG A 169 -16.78 -1.42 22.45
CA ARG A 169 -17.46 -1.08 23.73
C ARG A 169 -18.81 -0.40 23.51
N PHE A 170 -18.90 0.50 22.54
CA PHE A 170 -20.16 1.16 22.20
C PHE A 170 -21.20 0.16 21.70
N THR A 171 -20.77 -0.82 20.89
CA THR A 171 -21.60 -1.90 20.35
C THR A 171 -22.02 -2.89 21.43
N GLU A 172 -21.12 -3.25 22.35
CA GLU A 172 -21.41 -4.11 23.51
C GLU A 172 -22.50 -3.53 24.41
N LEU A 173 -22.56 -2.20 24.53
CA LEU A 173 -23.66 -1.53 25.22
C LEU A 173 -24.97 -1.52 24.44
N GLY A 174 -24.98 -1.90 23.15
CA GLY A 174 -26.15 -1.84 22.27
C GLY A 174 -26.16 -0.65 21.31
N GLY A 175 -25.03 0.04 21.15
CA GLY A 175 -24.83 1.08 20.15
C GLY A 175 -25.76 2.29 20.33
N LEU A 176 -26.50 2.63 19.27
CA LEU A 176 -27.51 3.69 19.28
C LEU A 176 -28.95 3.17 19.44
N ASP A 177 -29.17 1.87 19.65
CA ASP A 177 -30.52 1.30 19.75
C ASP A 177 -31.19 1.71 21.08
N PRO A 178 -32.26 2.53 21.06
CA PRO A 178 -32.95 2.97 22.27
C PRO A 178 -33.58 1.82 23.05
N GLY A 179 -33.94 0.71 22.39
CA GLY A 179 -34.52 -0.47 23.03
C GLY A 179 -33.54 -1.20 23.95
N THR A 180 -32.23 -0.93 23.81
CA THR A 180 -31.18 -1.52 24.64
C THR A 180 -30.83 -0.69 25.87
N ILE A 181 -31.35 0.54 25.98
CA ILE A 181 -31.04 1.47 27.07
C ILE A 181 -31.93 1.14 28.26
N LYS A 182 -31.33 0.76 29.40
CA LYS A 182 -32.05 0.30 30.60
C LYS A 182 -32.02 1.32 31.73
N SER A 183 -31.07 2.24 31.69
CA SER A 183 -30.86 3.27 32.72
C SER A 183 -30.38 4.58 32.12
N GLN A 184 -30.51 5.67 32.88
CA GLN A 184 -29.95 6.96 32.48
C GLN A 184 -28.41 6.89 32.46
N GLU A 185 -27.83 6.12 33.36
CA GLU A 185 -26.40 5.83 33.43
C GLU A 185 -25.89 5.15 32.14
N ASP A 186 -26.68 4.26 31.51
CA ASP A 186 -26.32 3.65 30.22
C ASP A 186 -26.17 4.73 29.13
N ILE A 187 -27.06 5.73 29.12
CA ILE A 187 -26.98 6.84 28.15
C ILE A 187 -25.72 7.66 28.41
N GLN A 188 -25.42 7.96 29.67
CA GLN A 188 -24.22 8.72 30.03
C GLN A 188 -22.93 7.99 29.64
N GLN A 189 -22.87 6.66 29.82
CA GLN A 189 -21.74 5.84 29.37
C GLN A 189 -21.57 5.90 27.85
N ARG A 190 -22.67 5.78 27.09
CA ARG A 190 -22.67 5.89 25.62
C ARG A 190 -22.27 7.29 25.15
N LEU A 191 -22.73 8.35 25.82
CA LEU A 191 -22.30 9.72 25.56
C LEU A 191 -20.79 9.88 25.76
N GLY A 192 -20.24 9.32 26.85
CA GLY A 192 -18.80 9.32 27.09
C GLY A 192 -18.01 8.61 25.98
N LEU A 193 -18.52 7.48 25.46
CA LEU A 193 -17.91 6.78 24.33
C LEU A 193 -18.01 7.58 23.03
N ALA A 194 -19.13 8.26 22.76
CA ALA A 194 -19.28 9.14 21.59
C ALA A 194 -18.29 10.32 21.63
N GLN A 195 -18.07 10.91 22.81
CA GLN A 195 -17.05 11.94 23.02
C GLN A 195 -15.64 11.39 22.82
N GLN A 196 -15.35 10.19 23.34
CA GLN A 196 -14.06 9.54 23.13
C GLN A 196 -13.80 9.25 21.64
N PHE A 197 -14.82 8.79 20.92
CA PHE A 197 -14.78 8.59 19.47
C PHE A 197 -14.43 9.89 18.73
N LEU A 198 -15.09 11.00 19.07
CA LEU A 198 -14.81 12.31 18.46
C LEU A 198 -13.37 12.78 18.71
N ALA A 199 -12.86 12.62 19.93
CA ALA A 199 -11.49 12.99 20.27
C ALA A 199 -10.45 12.15 19.50
N LEU A 200 -10.67 10.83 19.40
CA LEU A 200 -9.84 9.95 18.58
C LEU A 200 -9.90 10.34 17.10
N ASN A 201 -11.08 10.70 16.61
CA ASN A 201 -11.27 11.13 15.23
C ASN A 201 -10.57 12.44 14.90
N GLU A 202 -10.61 13.41 15.79
CA GLU A 202 -9.85 14.64 15.61
C GLU A 202 -8.34 14.37 15.55
N SER A 203 -7.83 13.54 16.46
CA SER A 203 -6.41 13.11 16.46
C SER A 203 -6.05 12.39 15.16
N PHE A 204 -6.93 11.52 14.67
CA PHE A 204 -6.68 10.73 13.47
C PHE A 204 -6.79 11.57 12.19
N ALA A 205 -7.78 12.46 12.11
CA ALA A 205 -7.88 13.44 11.03
C ALA A 205 -6.62 14.30 10.92
N GLN A 206 -6.10 14.76 12.06
CA GLN A 206 -4.87 15.52 12.08
C GLN A 206 -3.67 14.67 11.67
N HIS A 207 -3.61 13.40 12.07
CA HIS A 207 -2.58 12.48 11.60
C HIS A 207 -2.62 12.30 10.08
N VAL A 208 -3.79 11.99 9.50
CA VAL A 208 -4.01 11.84 8.06
C VAL A 208 -3.56 13.09 7.31
N LYS A 209 -3.99 14.28 7.75
CA LYS A 209 -3.60 15.56 7.12
C LYS A 209 -2.09 15.79 7.10
N ASN A 210 -1.38 15.29 8.12
CA ASN A 210 0.07 15.43 8.22
C ASN A 210 0.85 14.29 7.55
N THR A 211 0.18 13.23 7.08
CA THR A 211 0.84 12.05 6.51
C THR A 211 1.76 12.39 5.32
N PRO A 212 1.43 13.27 4.35
CA PRO A 212 2.35 13.58 3.24
C PRO A 212 3.65 14.21 3.70
N ARG A 213 3.57 15.22 4.57
CA ARG A 213 4.77 15.84 5.18
C ARG A 213 5.57 14.80 5.94
N ARG A 214 4.90 13.94 6.71
CA ARG A 214 5.55 12.88 7.48
C ARG A 214 6.24 11.85 6.56
N PHE A 215 5.61 11.47 5.46
CA PHE A 215 6.19 10.57 4.47
C PHE A 215 7.44 11.19 3.84
N ARG A 216 7.37 12.47 3.45
CA ARG A 216 8.51 13.23 2.95
C ARG A 216 9.68 13.24 3.94
N GLU A 217 9.42 13.54 5.22
CA GLU A 217 10.43 13.51 6.29
C GLU A 217 11.11 12.13 6.42
N LEU A 218 10.33 11.05 6.29
CA LEU A 218 10.87 9.69 6.34
C LEU A 218 11.75 9.39 5.13
N LEU A 219 11.33 9.77 3.93
CA LEU A 219 12.13 9.59 2.71
C LEU A 219 13.45 10.38 2.76
N MET A 220 13.42 11.62 3.24
CA MET A 220 14.63 12.43 3.45
C MET A 220 15.59 11.74 4.43
N LYS A 221 15.07 11.18 5.52
CA LYS A 221 15.87 10.45 6.50
C LYS A 221 16.52 9.19 5.92
N GLU A 222 15.86 8.56 4.95
CA GLU A 222 16.37 7.40 4.22
C GLU A 222 17.34 7.79 3.07
N GLY A 223 17.60 9.08 2.86
CA GLY A 223 18.57 9.56 1.86
C GLY A 223 18.02 9.74 0.45
N VAL A 224 16.69 9.75 0.27
CA VAL A 224 16.06 10.01 -1.03
C VAL A 224 16.35 11.46 -1.47
N ASP A 225 16.75 11.64 -2.72
CA ASP A 225 17.07 12.95 -3.30
C ASP A 225 15.84 13.90 -3.30
N GLU A 226 16.07 15.15 -2.92
CA GLU A 226 15.04 16.21 -2.83
C GLU A 226 14.20 16.34 -4.12
N ARG A 227 14.82 16.13 -5.29
CA ARG A 227 14.16 16.20 -6.60
C ARG A 227 13.13 15.09 -6.81
N LYS A 228 13.26 13.96 -6.10
CA LYS A 228 12.37 12.80 -6.20
C LYS A 228 11.25 12.82 -5.15
N LEU A 229 11.44 13.55 -4.04
CA LEU A 229 10.48 13.60 -2.94
C LEU A 229 9.08 14.03 -3.37
N ALA A 230 8.97 15.07 -4.20
CA ALA A 230 7.67 15.58 -4.64
C ALA A 230 6.88 14.54 -5.45
N ARG A 231 7.57 13.75 -6.28
CA ARG A 231 6.96 12.66 -7.04
C ARG A 231 6.50 11.54 -6.12
N ALA A 232 7.37 11.06 -5.23
CA ALA A 232 7.06 10.01 -4.28
C ALA A 232 5.90 10.40 -3.35
N GLU A 233 5.87 11.66 -2.87
CA GLU A 233 4.79 12.20 -2.05
C GLU A 233 3.44 12.23 -2.79
N SER A 234 3.46 12.60 -4.08
CA SER A 234 2.27 12.58 -4.95
C SER A 234 1.77 11.16 -5.19
N GLU A 235 2.67 10.23 -5.54
CA GLU A 235 2.36 8.82 -5.76
C GLU A 235 1.77 8.18 -4.48
N PHE A 236 2.38 8.43 -3.32
CA PHE A 236 1.85 7.99 -2.03
C PHE A 236 0.47 8.59 -1.75
N SER A 237 0.29 9.90 -1.92
CA SER A 237 -0.99 10.57 -1.64
C SER A 237 -2.12 10.06 -2.54
N ASN A 238 -1.81 9.76 -3.80
CA ASN A 238 -2.75 9.20 -4.76
C ASN A 238 -3.04 7.72 -4.50
N GLY A 239 -2.03 6.93 -4.15
CA GLY A 239 -2.17 5.52 -3.79
C GLY A 239 -2.99 5.33 -2.52
N PHE A 240 -2.71 6.14 -1.49
CA PHE A 240 -3.44 6.15 -0.21
C PHE A 240 -4.81 6.85 -0.29
N LYS A 241 -5.14 7.47 -1.44
CA LYS A 241 -6.37 8.24 -1.67
C LYS A 241 -6.60 9.28 -0.58
N LEU A 242 -5.56 10.04 -0.24
CA LEU A 242 -5.53 10.92 0.93
C LEU A 242 -6.73 11.86 1.02
N ARG A 243 -7.15 12.44 -0.10
CA ARG A 243 -8.33 13.32 -0.16
C ARG A 243 -9.60 12.63 0.33
N LEU A 244 -9.80 11.35 -0.03
CA LEU A 244 -10.94 10.58 0.44
C LEU A 244 -10.81 10.19 1.91
N GLN A 245 -9.60 9.84 2.36
CA GLN A 245 -9.34 9.57 3.78
C GLN A 245 -9.67 10.79 4.65
N ILE A 246 -9.32 12.00 4.21
CA ILE A 246 -9.68 13.24 4.91
C ILE A 246 -11.21 13.42 4.96
N LYS A 247 -11.90 13.26 3.83
CA LYS A 247 -13.37 13.34 3.79
C LYS A 247 -14.05 12.30 4.68
N LEU A 248 -13.51 11.09 4.75
CA LEU A 248 -14.00 10.02 5.62
C LEU A 248 -13.98 10.47 7.08
N ARG A 249 -12.86 11.04 7.55
CA ARG A 249 -12.75 11.57 8.91
C ARG A 249 -13.72 12.72 9.18
N GLU A 250 -13.99 13.58 8.19
CA GLU A 250 -15.00 14.66 8.31
C GLU A 250 -16.43 14.11 8.41
N VAL A 251 -16.76 13.06 7.68
CA VAL A 251 -18.06 12.38 7.79
C VAL A 251 -18.20 11.71 9.15
N GLU A 252 -17.19 10.98 9.61
CA GLU A 252 -17.19 10.35 10.92
C GLU A 252 -17.31 11.37 12.05
N LYS A 253 -16.72 12.57 11.90
CA LYS A 253 -16.94 13.67 12.86
C LYS A 253 -18.43 14.02 12.96
N ARG A 254 -19.10 14.21 11.83
CA ARG A 254 -20.55 14.48 11.81
C ARG A 254 -21.37 13.32 12.38
N PHE A 255 -20.95 12.09 12.14
CA PHE A 255 -21.56 10.90 12.76
C PHE A 255 -21.45 10.97 14.29
N GLY A 256 -20.26 11.19 14.83
CA GLY A 256 -20.03 11.26 16.28
C GLY A 256 -20.77 12.42 16.94
N GLU A 257 -20.82 13.60 16.30
CA GLU A 257 -21.60 14.76 16.77
C GLU A 257 -23.09 14.43 16.80
N SER A 258 -23.63 13.85 15.72
CA SER A 258 -25.05 13.49 15.62
C SER A 258 -25.42 12.37 16.60
N ALA A 259 -24.52 11.42 16.86
CA ALA A 259 -24.67 10.38 17.88
C ALA A 259 -24.74 10.99 19.29
N GLY A 260 -23.90 12.00 19.55
CA GLY A 260 -23.92 12.78 20.78
C GLY A 260 -25.27 13.49 20.97
N ASP A 261 -25.74 14.23 19.97
CA ASP A 261 -27.02 14.93 20.01
C ASP A 261 -28.19 13.96 20.21
N TYR A 262 -28.19 12.84 19.50
CA TYR A 262 -29.18 11.78 19.61
C TYR A 262 -29.30 11.25 21.06
N LEU A 263 -28.16 10.89 21.66
CA LEU A 263 -28.11 10.38 23.02
C LEU A 263 -28.43 11.46 24.06
N ALA A 264 -28.03 12.71 23.81
CA ALA A 264 -28.33 13.83 24.71
C ALA A 264 -29.84 14.07 24.82
N ILE A 265 -30.57 14.03 23.70
CA ILE A 265 -32.04 14.16 23.69
C ILE A 265 -32.70 13.03 24.48
N LEU A 266 -32.25 11.79 24.32
CA LEU A 266 -32.77 10.65 25.09
C LEU A 266 -32.47 10.77 26.60
N ASN A 267 -31.33 11.38 26.97
CA ASN A 267 -30.98 11.63 28.36
C ASN A 267 -31.80 12.77 28.98
N GLU A 268 -32.03 13.87 28.23
CA GLU A 268 -32.85 15.00 28.66
C GLU A 268 -34.30 14.56 28.91
N GLU A 269 -34.85 13.74 28.02
CA GLU A 269 -36.22 13.24 28.08
C GLU A 269 -36.34 11.91 28.84
N TRP A 270 -35.41 11.59 29.73
CA TRP A 270 -35.43 10.30 30.43
C TRP A 270 -36.74 10.07 31.19
N GLY A 271 -37.36 8.91 30.97
CA GLY A 271 -38.69 8.58 31.51
C GLY A 271 -39.87 9.25 30.78
N GLN A 272 -39.59 10.15 29.83
CA GLN A 272 -40.56 10.83 28.96
C GLN A 272 -40.56 10.29 27.52
N TRP A 273 -39.85 9.20 27.26
CA TRP A 273 -39.93 8.47 26.00
C TRP A 273 -40.04 6.96 26.22
N LYS A 274 -40.51 6.25 25.20
CA LYS A 274 -40.53 4.78 25.13
C LYS A 274 -40.34 4.31 23.70
N VAL A 275 -39.87 3.07 23.53
CA VAL A 275 -39.89 2.42 22.22
C VAL A 275 -41.26 1.77 22.02
N ASP A 276 -41.96 2.14 20.95
CA ASP A 276 -43.14 1.41 20.51
C ASP A 276 -42.70 0.07 19.91
N LEU A 277 -43.05 -1.03 20.58
CA LEU A 277 -42.69 -2.39 20.17
C LEU A 277 -43.28 -2.81 18.82
N THR A 278 -44.33 -2.14 18.35
CA THR A 278 -44.97 -2.46 17.07
C THR A 278 -44.20 -1.85 15.91
N SER A 279 -43.81 -0.59 16.04
CA SER A 279 -43.14 0.17 14.98
C SER A 279 -41.62 0.23 15.12
N GLY A 280 -41.09 -0.11 16.30
CA GLY A 280 -39.69 0.09 16.67
C GLY A 280 -39.29 1.57 16.86
N GLN A 281 -40.25 2.50 16.83
CA GLN A 281 -39.98 3.93 16.89
C GLN A 281 -39.93 4.44 18.34
N VAL A 282 -39.11 5.47 18.57
CA VAL A 282 -39.10 6.20 19.84
C VAL A 282 -40.27 7.18 19.85
N VAL A 283 -41.12 7.07 20.87
CA VAL A 283 -42.26 7.95 21.11
C VAL A 283 -41.95 8.80 22.33
N PHE A 284 -41.95 10.12 22.17
CA PHE A 284 -41.77 11.10 23.24
C PHE A 284 -43.13 11.58 23.77
N GLN A 285 -43.17 11.97 25.05
CA GLN A 285 -44.30 12.68 25.66
C GLN A 285 -44.23 14.19 25.38
N ASP A 286 -43.02 14.75 25.23
CA ASP A 286 -42.82 16.12 24.80
C ASP A 286 -42.75 16.23 23.27
N ASP A 287 -43.73 16.93 22.69
CA ASP A 287 -43.80 17.20 21.25
C ASP A 287 -42.60 18.02 20.74
N ALA A 288 -41.95 18.81 21.59
CA ALA A 288 -40.78 19.61 21.22
C ALA A 288 -39.50 18.76 21.05
N ALA A 289 -39.43 17.58 21.69
CA ALA A 289 -38.30 16.66 21.56
C ALA A 289 -38.30 15.93 20.20
N ILE A 290 -39.48 15.64 19.65
CA ILE A 290 -39.66 14.89 18.38
C ILE A 290 -38.85 15.51 17.22
N PRO A 291 -39.00 16.81 16.87
CA PRO A 291 -38.25 17.38 15.73
C PRO A 291 -36.75 17.43 15.98
N ARG A 292 -36.29 17.54 17.23
CA ARG A 292 -34.86 17.49 17.58
C ARG A 292 -34.31 16.07 17.35
N PHE A 293 -35.02 15.06 17.85
CA PHE A 293 -34.64 13.66 17.72
C PHE A 293 -34.62 13.21 16.26
N ASN A 294 -35.66 13.55 15.49
CA ASN A 294 -35.73 13.21 14.07
C ASN A 294 -34.56 13.84 13.29
N ARG A 295 -34.22 15.10 13.56
CA ARG A 295 -33.07 15.75 12.91
C ARG A 295 -31.75 15.06 13.24
N ALA A 296 -31.53 14.68 14.50
CA ALA A 296 -30.31 13.96 14.89
C ALA A 296 -30.24 12.57 14.21
N SER A 297 -31.37 11.85 14.16
CA SER A 297 -31.50 10.56 13.48
C SER A 297 -31.26 10.65 11.97
N GLU A 298 -31.84 11.65 11.30
CA GLU A 298 -31.62 11.92 9.87
C GLU A 298 -30.15 12.26 9.58
N SER A 299 -29.52 13.08 10.44
CA SER A 299 -28.10 13.44 10.33
C SER A 299 -27.19 12.22 10.50
N LEU A 300 -27.49 11.34 11.45
CA LEU A 300 -26.82 10.04 11.63
C LEU A 300 -26.90 9.18 10.37
N GLN A 301 -28.11 8.98 9.83
CA GLN A 301 -28.32 8.17 8.62
C GLN A 301 -27.60 8.77 7.41
N ALA A 302 -27.64 10.10 7.25
CA ALA A 302 -26.93 10.80 6.18
C ALA A 302 -25.41 10.64 6.30
N ALA A 303 -24.85 10.74 7.52
CA ALA A 303 -23.43 10.51 7.77
C ALA A 303 -23.03 9.06 7.46
N MET A 304 -23.78 8.07 7.93
CA MET A 304 -23.52 6.65 7.63
C MET A 304 -23.55 6.36 6.13
N LYS A 305 -24.53 6.90 5.40
CA LYS A 305 -24.61 6.75 3.95
C LYS A 305 -23.39 7.36 3.25
N ALA A 306 -23.01 8.57 3.64
CA ALA A 306 -21.84 9.26 3.07
C ALA A 306 -20.54 8.51 3.37
N GLU A 307 -20.41 7.90 4.56
CA GLU A 307 -19.26 7.08 4.93
C GLU A 307 -19.15 5.85 4.00
N LEU A 308 -20.26 5.11 3.82
CA LEU A 308 -20.29 3.96 2.92
C LEU A 308 -19.97 4.34 1.46
N GLU A 309 -20.47 5.48 0.99
CA GLU A 309 -20.15 5.99 -0.35
C GLU A 309 -18.66 6.30 -0.51
N ILE A 310 -18.04 6.96 0.48
CA ILE A 310 -16.59 7.25 0.46
C ILE A 310 -15.77 5.96 0.52
N GLN A 311 -16.17 4.99 1.37
CA GLN A 311 -15.47 3.71 1.46
C GLN A 311 -15.53 2.94 0.13
N ARG A 312 -16.67 2.96 -0.57
CA ARG A 312 -16.77 2.42 -1.94
C ARG A 312 -15.86 3.17 -2.92
N GLU A 313 -15.85 4.50 -2.87
CA GLU A 313 -14.99 5.32 -3.75
C GLU A 313 -13.50 5.03 -3.53
N ILE A 314 -13.07 4.81 -2.28
CA ILE A 314 -11.70 4.40 -1.93
C ILE A 314 -11.34 3.07 -2.60
N LEU A 315 -12.26 2.12 -2.66
CA LEU A 315 -12.02 0.78 -3.22
C LEU A 315 -12.16 0.74 -4.75
N ASP A 316 -13.08 1.51 -5.34
CA ASP A 316 -13.41 1.45 -6.78
C ASP A 316 -12.41 2.23 -7.66
N MET A 317 -11.83 3.33 -7.18
CA MET A 317 -10.93 4.19 -7.97
C MET A 317 -9.59 3.55 -8.38
N GLN A 318 -9.31 2.32 -8.00
CA GLN A 318 -8.12 1.59 -8.43
C GLN A 318 -8.32 0.84 -9.76
N VAL A 319 -9.54 0.38 -10.06
CA VAL A 319 -9.82 -0.39 -11.29
C VAL A 319 -9.63 0.48 -12.54
N ILE A 320 -9.92 1.79 -12.45
CA ILE A 320 -9.78 2.71 -13.59
C ILE A 320 -8.31 3.06 -13.87
N ALA A 321 -7.45 3.07 -12.85
CA ALA A 321 -6.02 3.37 -13.03
C ALA A 321 -5.28 2.23 -13.75
N GLU A 322 -5.59 0.97 -13.42
CA GLU A 322 -5.02 -0.21 -14.07
C GLU A 322 -5.43 -0.33 -15.55
N VAL A 323 -6.69 0.00 -15.88
CA VAL A 323 -7.17 0.03 -17.28
C VAL A 323 -6.49 1.15 -18.08
N ALA A 324 -6.22 2.30 -17.46
CA ALA A 324 -5.58 3.44 -18.12
C ALA A 324 -4.07 3.25 -18.32
N GLU A 325 -3.39 2.48 -17.48
CA GLU A 325 -1.98 2.11 -17.67
C GLU A 325 -1.81 0.97 -18.69
N GLY A 326 -2.68 -0.05 -18.66
CA GLY A 326 -2.67 -1.12 -19.67
C GLY A 326 -2.91 -0.63 -21.11
N ALA A 327 -3.68 0.44 -21.28
CA ALA A 327 -3.94 1.05 -22.60
C ALA A 327 -2.80 1.95 -23.13
N LYS A 328 -1.74 2.22 -22.34
CA LYS A 328 -0.56 2.99 -22.79
C LYS A 328 0.60 2.12 -23.26
N ASP A 329 0.57 0.84 -22.91
CA ASP A 329 1.58 -0.16 -23.28
C ASP A 329 1.17 -0.97 -24.53
N GLU A 330 0.02 -0.66 -25.14
CA GLU A 330 -0.42 -1.11 -26.48
C GLU A 330 -0.17 -0.03 -27.54
#